data_AF-A0A0L8AIY1-F1
#
_entry.id   AF-A0A0L8AIY1-F1
#
_cell.length_a   1.000
_cell.length_b   1.000
_cell.length_c   1.000
_cell.angle_alpha   90.00
_cell.angle_beta   90.00
_cell.angle_gamma   90.00
#
_symmetry.space_group_name_H-M   'P 1'
#
loop_
_entity.id
_entity.type
_entity.pdbx_description
1 polymer ?
#
loop_
_entity_poly.entity_id
_entity_poly.type
_entity_poly.pdbx_seq_one_letter_code
_entity_poly.pdbx_strand_id
1 'polypeptide(L)'
;MAYTEVEVDLLPEELKKAKTNLIGILIFMLIFFAFIKFFFWDNLLSDIDEMIPIIMFGGFFLLFLAVLGYIMRGFILDFFKRKKQILTGTITDKHIDITTSHSSRGGVRGSSGSKTTTRRTYYLYFDNKKLPVDAIIYGRMSVGMEVEIHYSKYSQTVFHSRVIAEAEISEDKIKAIVPDVDKQQNFIPKERELQMAKADFELLKKARNRAIKNRIWVVVVLGWVVIGSLFSGLWLIPIMLFPFTIWWFLAFRKIVKYILAYRKEVNTGMKVVYSELVLDKFRQTGNTRGFFIRTNNQLISVNESNYEQLKMGDLIMVFKGKATGWVFGFMTSDNELYEVKSDAKLKMK
;
A
#
# COMPACT_ATOMS: atom_id res chain seq x y z
N MET A 1 10.59 -16.96 -22.21
CA MET A 1 11.38 -16.38 -21.10
C MET A 1 10.79 -15.00 -20.84
N ALA A 2 10.34 -14.71 -19.63
CA ALA A 2 9.61 -13.46 -19.34
C ALA A 2 10.51 -12.22 -19.24
N TYR A 3 11.83 -12.42 -19.13
CA TYR A 3 12.81 -11.35 -19.09
C TYR A 3 14.17 -11.80 -19.63
N THR A 4 14.98 -10.82 -20.04
CA THR A 4 16.38 -10.93 -20.38
C THR A 4 17.19 -9.98 -19.50
N GLU A 5 18.38 -10.42 -19.09
CA GLU A 5 19.32 -9.60 -18.33
C GLU A 5 20.63 -9.47 -19.09
N VAL A 6 21.01 -8.23 -19.34
CA VAL A 6 22.29 -7.91 -19.98
C VAL A 6 23.11 -7.09 -19.00
N GLU A 7 24.35 -7.53 -18.76
CA GLU A 7 25.32 -6.76 -18.00
C GLU A 7 26.01 -5.78 -18.96
N VAL A 8 25.94 -4.48 -18.63
CA VAL A 8 26.51 -3.40 -19.44
C VAL A 8 27.34 -2.50 -18.53
N ASP A 9 28.35 -1.83 -19.07
CA ASP A 9 29.12 -0.86 -18.32
C ASP A 9 28.28 0.38 -17.98
N LEU A 10 28.56 0.98 -16.81
CA LEU A 10 27.92 2.18 -16.30
C LEU A 10 28.26 3.40 -17.17
N LEU A 11 27.26 4.21 -17.52
CA LEU A 11 27.48 5.49 -18.20
C LEU A 11 28.20 6.47 -17.26
N PRO A 12 29.00 7.42 -17.79
CA PRO A 12 29.74 8.39 -16.99
C PRO A 12 28.84 9.26 -16.10
N GLU A 13 27.60 9.54 -16.51
CA GLU A 13 26.62 10.28 -15.70
C GLU A 13 26.12 9.47 -14.50
N GLU A 14 25.86 8.17 -14.69
CA GLU A 14 25.45 7.24 -13.63
C GLU A 14 26.59 7.03 -12.63
N LEU A 15 27.84 6.99 -13.13
CA LEU A 15 29.05 6.91 -12.31
C LEU A 15 29.27 8.17 -11.48
N LYS A 16 28.93 9.35 -12.00
CA LYS A 16 28.93 10.61 -11.22
C LYS A 16 27.93 10.55 -10.08
N LYS A 17 26.72 10.02 -10.30
CA LYS A 17 25.70 9.84 -9.25
C LYS A 17 26.15 8.85 -8.17
N ALA A 18 26.73 7.72 -8.57
CA ALA A 18 27.31 6.75 -7.63
C ALA A 18 28.46 7.35 -6.81
N LYS A 19 29.33 8.16 -7.44
CA LYS A 19 30.42 8.88 -6.78
C LYS A 19 29.89 9.90 -5.76
N THR A 20 28.85 10.67 -6.08
CA THR A 20 28.23 11.62 -5.15
C THR A 20 27.66 10.91 -3.90
N ASN A 21 27.00 9.77 -4.07
CA ASN A 21 26.49 8.98 -2.95
C ASN A 21 27.64 8.46 -2.06
N LEU A 22 28.73 7.98 -2.67
CA LEU A 22 29.92 7.52 -1.96
C LEU A 22 30.62 8.66 -1.20
N ILE A 23 30.74 9.84 -1.82
CA ILE A 23 31.26 11.05 -1.17
C ILE A 23 30.37 11.46 0.01
N GLY A 24 29.04 11.41 -0.14
CA GLY A 24 28.11 11.71 0.95
C GLY A 24 28.32 10.81 2.17
N ILE A 25 28.55 9.50 1.95
CA ILE A 25 28.84 8.56 3.03
C ILE A 25 30.20 8.87 3.69
N LEU A 26 31.21 9.23 2.90
CA LEU A 26 32.54 9.58 3.41
C LEU A 26 32.51 10.87 4.24
N ILE A 27 31.78 11.89 3.79
CA ILE A 27 31.53 13.13 4.55
C ILE A 27 30.79 12.82 5.85
N PHE A 28 29.75 11.98 5.80
CA PHE A 28 29.04 11.53 6.99
C PHE A 28 29.98 10.83 7.98
N MET A 29 30.88 9.97 7.50
CA MET A 29 31.89 9.34 8.37
C MET A 29 32.82 10.37 9.02
N LEU A 30 33.25 11.38 8.27
CA LEU A 30 34.13 12.43 8.80
C LEU A 30 33.43 13.26 9.87
N ILE A 31 32.17 13.66 9.62
CA ILE A 31 31.34 14.37 10.61
C ILE A 31 31.09 13.50 11.84
N PHE A 32 30.78 12.22 11.64
CA PHE A 32 30.55 11.28 12.74
C PHE A 32 31.82 11.06 13.56
N PHE A 33 32.99 10.97 12.92
CA PHE A 33 34.28 10.86 13.61
C PHE A 33 34.62 12.14 14.38
N ALA A 34 34.37 13.32 13.79
CA ALA A 34 34.52 14.60 14.46
C ALA A 34 33.57 14.73 15.67
N PHE A 35 32.32 14.27 15.53
CA PHE A 35 31.34 14.21 16.62
C PHE A 35 31.80 13.27 17.72
N ILE A 36 32.31 12.07 17.38
CA ILE A 36 32.85 11.14 18.37
C ILE A 36 34.04 11.76 19.09
N LYS A 37 35.00 12.33 18.35
CA LYS A 37 36.16 12.99 18.96
C LYS A 37 35.71 14.11 19.91
N PHE A 38 34.90 15.04 19.44
CA PHE A 38 34.45 16.18 20.24
C PHE A 38 33.63 15.76 21.46
N PHE A 39 32.67 14.84 21.30
CA PHE A 39 31.77 14.47 22.39
C PHE A 39 32.42 13.51 23.39
N PHE A 40 33.31 12.62 22.95
CA PHE A 40 33.89 11.59 23.81
C PHE A 40 35.31 11.94 24.27
N TRP A 41 36.20 12.38 23.37
CA TRP A 41 37.58 12.69 23.73
C TRP A 41 37.69 13.99 24.53
N ASP A 42 36.95 15.03 24.11
CA ASP A 42 37.08 16.36 24.70
C ASP A 42 36.12 16.60 25.89
N ASN A 43 35.07 15.80 26.06
CA ASN A 43 34.02 16.03 27.09
C ASN A 43 33.70 14.85 28.02
N LEU A 44 33.99 13.59 27.65
CA LEU A 44 33.57 12.41 28.44
C LEU A 44 34.77 11.65 29.02
N LEU A 45 35.86 11.50 28.26
CA LEU A 45 37.06 10.74 28.65
C LEU A 45 38.05 11.56 29.50
N SER A 46 37.88 12.88 29.60
CA SER A 46 38.75 13.74 30.41
C SER A 46 38.55 13.57 31.92
N ASP A 47 37.37 13.09 32.35
CA ASP A 47 36.99 12.99 33.77
C ASP A 47 36.76 11.54 34.26
N ILE A 48 36.93 10.54 33.41
CA ILE A 48 36.62 9.13 33.74
C ILE A 48 37.87 8.27 33.57
N ASP A 49 38.56 7.98 34.69
CA ASP A 49 39.72 7.07 34.77
C ASP A 49 39.36 5.58 34.56
N GLU A 50 38.08 5.27 34.28
CA GLU A 50 37.61 3.90 34.15
C GLU A 50 37.78 3.36 32.72
N MET A 51 38.53 2.27 32.60
CA MET A 51 38.79 1.52 31.36
C MET A 51 37.53 0.90 30.73
N ILE A 52 36.44 0.74 31.51
CA ILE A 52 35.21 0.04 31.11
C ILE A 52 34.43 0.78 30.00
N PRO A 53 34.14 2.10 30.11
CA PRO A 53 33.58 2.89 29.02
C PRO A 53 34.35 2.75 27.70
N ILE A 54 35.68 2.81 27.73
CA ILE A 54 36.53 2.70 26.52
C ILE A 54 36.29 1.36 25.81
N ILE A 55 36.23 0.26 26.57
CA ILE A 55 35.99 -1.09 26.02
C ILE A 55 34.57 -1.20 25.44
N MET A 56 33.55 -0.71 26.13
CA MET A 56 32.16 -0.74 25.66
C MET A 56 31.98 0.08 24.37
N PHE A 57 32.58 1.27 24.29
CA PHE A 57 32.53 2.09 23.09
C PHE A 57 33.36 1.51 21.94
N GLY A 58 34.53 0.92 22.23
CA GLY A 58 35.31 0.20 21.22
C GLY A 58 34.53 -0.95 20.59
N GLY A 59 33.81 -1.72 21.41
CA GLY A 59 32.90 -2.77 20.95
C GLY A 59 31.75 -2.24 20.09
N PHE A 60 31.09 -1.18 20.54
CA PHE A 60 30.01 -0.53 19.77
C PHE A 60 30.53 0.03 18.43
N PHE A 61 31.72 0.62 18.42
CA PHE A 61 32.35 1.17 17.23
C PHE A 61 32.72 0.09 16.22
N LEU A 62 33.25 -1.04 16.68
CA LEU A 62 33.51 -2.21 15.84
C LEU A 62 32.23 -2.74 15.18
N LEU A 63 31.15 -2.86 15.96
CA LEU A 63 29.85 -3.29 15.43
C LEU A 63 29.30 -2.28 14.42
N PHE A 64 29.40 -0.98 14.72
CA PHE A 64 28.99 0.08 13.82
C PHE A 64 29.79 0.06 12.50
N LEU A 65 31.11 -0.09 12.55
CA LEU A 65 31.96 -0.25 11.38
C LEU A 65 31.62 -1.50 10.57
N ALA A 66 31.30 -2.62 11.24
CA ALA A 66 30.89 -3.84 10.56
C ALA A 66 29.57 -3.64 9.78
N VAL A 67 28.56 -3.02 10.40
CA VAL A 67 27.28 -2.70 9.75
C VAL A 67 27.47 -1.70 8.62
N LEU A 68 28.27 -0.65 8.83
CA LEU A 68 28.53 0.36 7.83
C LEU A 68 29.32 -0.20 6.64
N GLY A 69 30.34 -1.01 6.91
CA GLY A 69 31.11 -1.73 5.90
C GLY A 69 30.25 -2.67 5.08
N TYR A 70 29.30 -3.36 5.70
CA TYR A 70 28.33 -4.19 5.01
C TYR A 70 27.46 -3.38 4.03
N ILE A 71 26.94 -2.22 4.45
CA ILE A 71 26.13 -1.33 3.58
C ILE A 71 26.99 -0.75 2.45
N MET A 72 28.21 -0.28 2.78
CA MET A 72 29.14 0.31 1.82
C MET A 72 29.64 -0.68 0.77
N ARG A 73 29.77 -1.96 1.12
CA ARG A 73 30.28 -2.99 0.22
C ARG A 73 29.51 -3.02 -1.11
N GLY A 74 28.19 -2.84 -1.10
CA GLY A 74 27.38 -2.79 -2.32
C GLY A 74 27.77 -1.63 -3.24
N PHE A 75 27.83 -0.42 -2.69
CA PHE A 75 28.19 0.79 -3.45
C PHE A 75 29.64 0.80 -3.93
N ILE A 76 30.56 0.29 -3.10
CA ILE A 76 31.98 0.14 -3.46
C ILE A 76 32.11 -0.85 -4.62
N LEU A 77 31.44 -2.00 -4.55
CA LEU A 77 31.46 -2.99 -5.63
C LEU A 77 30.85 -2.42 -6.92
N ASP A 78 29.77 -1.66 -6.84
CA ASP A 78 29.18 -0.99 -8.00
C ASP A 78 30.16 0.03 -8.62
N PHE A 79 30.87 0.81 -7.79
CA PHE A 79 31.84 1.80 -8.25
C PHE A 79 33.09 1.18 -8.89
N PHE A 80 33.66 0.14 -8.26
CA PHE A 80 34.86 -0.53 -8.77
C PHE A 80 34.59 -1.40 -9.98
N LYS A 81 33.47 -2.14 -9.98
CA LYS A 81 33.16 -3.05 -11.08
C LYS A 81 32.49 -2.36 -12.25
N ARG A 82 31.97 -1.15 -12.08
CA ARG A 82 31.36 -0.30 -13.12
C ARG A 82 30.31 -1.01 -13.97
N LYS A 83 29.63 -2.01 -13.41
CA LYS A 83 28.66 -2.85 -14.11
C LYS A 83 27.25 -2.51 -13.65
N LYS A 84 26.37 -2.26 -14.61
CA LYS A 84 24.91 -2.22 -14.43
C LYS A 84 24.26 -3.43 -15.07
N GLN A 85 23.07 -3.76 -14.58
CA GLN A 85 22.21 -4.74 -15.19
C GLN A 85 21.04 -4.02 -15.86
N ILE A 86 20.79 -4.37 -17.11
CA ILE A 86 19.61 -3.99 -17.84
C ILE A 86 18.69 -5.20 -17.79
N LEU A 87 17.56 -5.04 -17.10
CA LEU A 87 16.48 -6.03 -17.09
C LEU A 87 15.42 -5.57 -18.09
N THR A 88 15.25 -6.34 -19.14
CA THR A 88 14.17 -6.14 -20.12
C THR A 88 13.20 -7.29 -19.98
N GLY A 89 11.92 -7.00 -19.77
CA GLY A 89 10.93 -8.06 -19.68
C GLY A 89 9.53 -7.57 -19.35
N THR A 90 8.60 -8.52 -19.35
CA THR A 90 7.20 -8.26 -19.02
C THR A 90 6.98 -8.37 -17.52
N ILE A 91 6.30 -7.38 -16.94
CA ILE A 91 5.94 -7.40 -15.52
C ILE A 91 4.84 -8.45 -15.33
N THR A 92 5.08 -9.46 -14.49
CA THR A 92 4.13 -10.54 -14.22
C THR A 92 3.26 -10.28 -13.00
N ASP A 93 3.79 -9.59 -11.99
CA ASP A 93 3.06 -9.23 -10.78
C ASP A 93 3.63 -7.96 -10.13
N LYS A 94 2.83 -7.33 -9.28
CA LYS A 94 3.17 -6.13 -8.51
C LYS A 94 2.84 -6.32 -7.04
N HIS A 95 3.74 -5.85 -6.20
CA HIS A 95 3.63 -6.10 -4.78
C HIS A 95 4.05 -4.92 -3.90
N ILE A 96 3.24 -4.63 -2.89
CA ILE A 96 3.51 -3.62 -1.87
C ILE A 96 3.64 -4.31 -0.51
N ASP A 97 4.78 -4.12 0.14
CA ASP A 97 4.99 -4.55 1.52
C ASP A 97 4.90 -3.35 2.47
N ILE A 98 4.05 -3.44 3.48
CA ILE A 98 3.78 -2.36 4.44
C ILE A 98 4.15 -2.81 5.85
N THR A 99 5.22 -2.25 6.37
CA THR A 99 5.68 -2.47 7.74
C THR A 99 5.40 -1.23 8.59
N THR A 100 4.68 -1.38 9.69
CA THR A 100 4.52 -0.32 10.70
C THR A 100 5.24 -0.73 11.97
N SER A 101 6.13 0.14 12.45
CA SER A 101 6.82 -0.01 13.72
C SER A 101 6.32 1.02 14.73
N HIS A 102 6.07 0.54 15.94
CA HIS A 102 5.68 1.36 17.09
C HIS A 102 6.88 1.46 18.03
N SER A 103 7.32 2.67 18.34
CA SER A 103 8.30 2.91 19.40
C SER A 103 7.60 3.59 20.57
N SER A 104 7.44 2.89 21.69
CA SER A 104 7.09 3.49 22.98
C SER A 104 8.38 3.87 23.70
N ARG A 105 8.56 5.17 24.00
CA ARG A 105 9.58 5.59 24.98
C ARG A 105 8.94 5.50 26.37
N GLY A 106 9.30 4.47 27.13
CA GLY A 106 9.00 4.38 28.55
C GLY A 106 9.94 5.31 29.34
N GLY A 107 9.44 6.49 29.71
CA GLY A 107 10.13 7.43 30.61
C GLY A 107 9.26 7.72 31.84
N VAL A 108 9.87 7.64 33.02
CA VAL A 108 9.23 7.62 34.35
C VAL A 108 8.47 8.91 34.73
N ARG A 109 8.60 10.01 33.99
CA ARG A 109 7.83 11.24 34.23
C ARG A 109 7.50 11.96 32.92
N GLY A 110 6.20 12.06 32.60
CA GLY A 110 5.66 13.04 31.65
C GLY A 110 5.49 12.59 30.18
N SER A 111 4.23 12.51 29.74
CA SER A 111 3.74 12.49 28.34
C SER A 111 4.38 11.46 27.39
N SER A 112 3.82 10.25 27.37
CA SER A 112 4.15 9.22 26.39
C SER A 112 3.46 9.48 25.04
N GLY A 113 4.13 10.15 24.12
CA GLY A 113 3.73 10.20 22.71
C GLY A 113 4.12 8.93 21.96
N SER A 114 3.15 8.12 21.54
CA SER A 114 3.39 6.96 20.66
C SER A 114 3.70 7.46 19.24
N LYS A 115 4.95 7.30 18.78
CA LYS A 115 5.32 7.61 17.39
C LYS A 115 5.15 6.36 16.55
N THR A 116 4.19 6.38 15.64
CA THR A 116 3.95 5.32 14.66
C THR A 116 4.69 5.66 13.37
N THR A 117 5.61 4.81 12.94
CA THR A 117 6.32 4.98 11.66
C THR A 117 5.91 3.87 10.70
N THR A 118 5.44 4.22 9.49
CA THR A 118 5.07 3.24 8.46
C THR A 118 6.05 3.33 7.30
N ARG A 119 6.69 2.20 6.98
CA ARG A 119 7.56 2.03 5.81
C ARG A 119 6.82 1.22 4.76
N ARG A 120 6.92 1.65 3.50
CA ARG A 120 6.39 0.94 2.34
C ARG A 120 7.53 0.57 1.40
N THR A 121 7.55 -0.66 0.94
CA THR A 121 8.50 -1.13 -0.08
C THR A 121 7.73 -1.68 -1.26
N TYR A 122 8.10 -1.24 -2.45
CA TYR A 122 7.41 -1.56 -3.70
C TYR A 122 8.26 -2.53 -4.51
N TYR A 123 7.63 -3.56 -5.05
CA TYR A 123 8.30 -4.61 -5.79
C TYR A 123 7.60 -4.88 -7.11
N LEU A 124 8.38 -5.06 -8.16
CA LEU A 124 7.94 -5.59 -9.45
C LEU A 124 8.43 -7.03 -9.59
N TYR A 125 7.59 -7.89 -10.13
CA TYR A 125 7.95 -9.26 -10.47
C TYR A 125 8.08 -9.42 -11.98
N PHE A 126 9.14 -10.11 -12.36
CA PHE A 126 9.42 -10.58 -13.71
C PHE A 126 9.54 -12.08 -13.62
N ASP A 127 8.41 -12.77 -13.71
CA ASP A 127 8.28 -14.20 -13.42
C ASP A 127 8.81 -14.52 -12.01
N ASN A 128 9.91 -15.28 -11.87
CA ASN A 128 10.49 -15.63 -10.57
C ASN A 128 11.40 -14.54 -9.97
N LYS A 129 11.68 -13.45 -10.70
CA LYS A 129 12.57 -12.39 -10.22
C LYS A 129 11.81 -11.26 -9.55
N LYS A 130 12.20 -10.92 -8.32
CA LYS A 130 11.68 -9.80 -7.53
C LYS A 130 12.65 -8.63 -7.56
N LEU A 131 12.20 -7.45 -8.01
CA LEU A 131 13.00 -6.23 -8.04
C LEU A 131 12.37 -5.14 -7.15
N PRO A 132 13.07 -4.62 -6.13
CA PRO A 132 12.62 -3.45 -5.38
C PRO A 132 12.72 -2.19 -6.25
N VAL A 133 11.68 -1.36 -6.23
CA VAL A 133 11.63 -0.11 -7.00
C VAL A 133 11.08 1.04 -6.16
N ASP A 134 11.31 2.26 -6.63
CA ASP A 134 10.72 3.46 -6.04
C ASP A 134 9.22 3.57 -6.34
N ALA A 135 8.48 4.26 -5.46
CA ALA A 135 7.04 4.46 -5.58
C ALA A 135 6.64 5.12 -6.93
N ILE A 136 7.49 6.01 -7.45
CA ILE A 136 7.24 6.72 -8.72
C ILE A 136 7.29 5.73 -9.89
N ILE A 137 8.30 4.86 -9.91
CA ILE A 137 8.48 3.83 -10.94
C ILE A 137 7.33 2.82 -10.84
N TYR A 138 7.04 2.36 -9.63
CA TYR A 138 5.94 1.44 -9.36
C TYR A 138 4.57 1.96 -9.80
N GLY A 139 4.33 3.27 -9.67
CA GLY A 139 3.05 3.90 -10.03
C GLY A 139 2.85 4.06 -11.55
N ARG A 140 3.94 4.12 -12.33
CA ARG A 140 3.91 4.29 -13.79
C ARG A 140 3.84 2.96 -14.54
N MET A 141 4.31 1.89 -13.92
CA MET A 141 4.37 0.57 -14.52
C MET A 141 3.14 -0.24 -14.10
N SER A 142 2.45 -0.86 -15.05
CA SER A 142 1.35 -1.80 -14.79
C SER A 142 1.82 -3.22 -15.06
N VAL A 143 1.14 -4.21 -14.48
CA VAL A 143 1.41 -5.61 -14.86
C VAL A 143 1.20 -5.76 -16.39
N GLY A 144 1.86 -6.72 -17.04
CA GLY A 144 1.71 -6.98 -18.48
C GLY A 144 2.43 -5.98 -19.41
N MET A 145 2.95 -4.86 -18.88
CA MET A 145 3.82 -3.97 -19.65
C MET A 145 5.20 -4.58 -19.83
N GLU A 146 5.79 -4.38 -21.00
CA GLU A 146 7.19 -4.69 -21.26
C GLU A 146 8.04 -3.47 -20.93
N VAL A 147 8.99 -3.65 -20.02
CA VAL A 147 9.80 -2.56 -19.48
C VAL A 147 11.28 -2.89 -19.50
N GLU A 148 12.09 -1.84 -19.64
CA GLU A 148 13.53 -1.87 -19.50
C GLU A 148 13.92 -1.10 -18.23
N ILE A 149 14.56 -1.79 -17.28
CA ILE A 149 15.01 -1.22 -16.02
C ILE A 149 16.52 -1.35 -15.91
N HIS A 150 17.20 -0.22 -15.77
CA HIS A 150 18.63 -0.15 -15.56
C HIS A 150 18.88 -0.01 -14.07
N TYR A 151 19.55 -0.98 -13.47
CA TYR A 151 19.84 -0.98 -12.03
C TYR A 151 21.26 -1.49 -11.75
N SER A 152 21.78 -1.12 -10.58
CA SER A 152 23.09 -1.61 -10.13
C SER A 152 23.01 -3.06 -9.67
N LYS A 153 24.03 -3.85 -10.01
CA LYS A 153 24.07 -5.28 -9.70
C LYS A 153 24.14 -5.54 -8.18
N TYR A 154 24.86 -4.72 -7.43
CA TYR A 154 25.13 -4.97 -6.01
C TYR A 154 24.26 -4.12 -5.08
N SER A 155 24.05 -2.83 -5.36
CA SER A 155 23.15 -1.99 -4.55
C SER A 155 21.68 -2.03 -4.97
N GLN A 156 21.33 -2.65 -6.10
CA GLN A 156 19.97 -2.72 -6.65
C GLN A 156 19.29 -1.34 -6.81
N THR A 157 20.10 -0.29 -6.95
CA THR A 157 19.63 1.07 -7.16
C THR A 157 19.21 1.23 -8.61
N VAL A 158 17.97 1.67 -8.85
CA VAL A 158 17.48 1.93 -10.20
C VAL A 158 18.00 3.28 -10.69
N PHE A 159 18.65 3.28 -11.86
CA PHE A 159 19.19 4.47 -12.51
C PHE A 159 18.21 5.06 -13.52
N HIS A 160 17.64 4.19 -14.35
CA HIS A 160 16.74 4.56 -15.44
C HIS A 160 15.67 3.49 -15.62
N SER A 161 14.49 3.91 -16.06
CA SER A 161 13.39 3.01 -16.39
C SER A 161 12.63 3.52 -17.60
N ARG A 162 12.38 2.64 -18.57
CA ARG A 162 11.64 2.92 -19.79
C ARG A 162 10.56 1.87 -20.03
N VAL A 163 9.39 2.29 -20.49
CA VAL A 163 8.36 1.38 -21.01
C VAL A 163 8.64 1.17 -22.49
N ILE A 164 8.85 -0.09 -22.90
CA ILE A 164 9.15 -0.48 -24.29
C ILE A 164 7.84 -0.71 -25.04
N ALA A 165 6.94 -1.49 -24.45
CA ALA A 165 5.61 -1.75 -24.96
C ALA A 165 4.60 -1.62 -23.83
N GLU A 166 3.53 -0.88 -24.09
CA GLU A 166 2.35 -0.90 -23.23
C GLU A 166 1.67 -2.27 -23.37
N ALA A 167 1.05 -2.74 -22.29
CA ALA A 167 0.28 -3.97 -22.36
C ALA A 167 -0.75 -3.85 -23.49
N GLU A 168 -0.82 -4.84 -24.38
CA GLU A 168 -1.86 -4.90 -25.43
C GLU A 168 -3.24 -4.97 -24.77
N ILE A 169 -3.80 -3.81 -24.45
CA ILE A 169 -5.23 -3.69 -24.17
C ILE A 169 -5.88 -3.77 -25.54
N SER A 170 -6.16 -4.99 -26.02
CA SER A 170 -6.66 -5.21 -27.38
C SER A 170 -7.91 -4.33 -27.63
N GLU A 171 -7.73 -3.27 -28.42
CA GLU A 171 -8.79 -2.32 -28.77
C GLU A 171 -9.97 -3.03 -29.44
N ASP A 172 -9.71 -4.15 -30.10
CA ASP A 172 -10.72 -4.96 -30.78
C ASP A 172 -11.64 -5.70 -29.81
N LYS A 173 -11.17 -6.09 -28.61
CA LYS A 173 -12.07 -6.62 -27.56
C LYS A 173 -12.93 -5.54 -26.93
N ILE A 174 -12.40 -4.32 -26.81
CA ILE A 174 -13.15 -3.16 -26.30
C ILE A 174 -14.26 -2.78 -27.30
N LYS A 175 -13.97 -2.79 -28.61
CA LYS A 175 -14.94 -2.49 -29.68
C LYS A 175 -15.95 -3.61 -29.94
N ALA A 176 -15.56 -4.87 -29.81
CA ALA A 176 -16.46 -6.01 -30.07
C ALA A 176 -17.57 -6.18 -29.01
N ILE A 177 -17.34 -5.71 -27.78
CA ILE A 177 -18.27 -5.88 -26.64
C ILE A 177 -19.13 -4.61 -26.43
N VAL A 178 -18.67 -3.45 -26.88
CA VAL A 178 -19.40 -2.18 -26.82
C VAL A 178 -19.40 -1.53 -28.21
N PRO A 179 -20.48 -1.66 -29.00
CA PRO A 179 -20.48 -1.27 -30.43
C PRO A 179 -20.48 0.25 -30.70
N ASP A 180 -20.05 1.09 -29.75
CA ASP A 180 -20.14 2.55 -29.87
C ASP A 180 -19.05 3.26 -29.03
N VAL A 181 -17.78 2.88 -29.23
CA VAL A 181 -16.62 3.55 -28.61
C VAL A 181 -15.92 4.38 -29.68
N ASP A 182 -16.32 5.65 -29.75
CA ASP A 182 -15.65 6.64 -30.58
C ASP A 182 -14.31 7.06 -29.93
N LYS A 183 -13.25 7.13 -30.73
CA LYS A 183 -11.82 7.08 -30.32
C LYS A 183 -11.33 8.20 -29.39
N GLN A 184 -12.18 9.12 -28.94
CA GLN A 184 -11.77 10.32 -28.21
C GLN A 184 -12.66 10.71 -27.02
N GLN A 185 -13.65 9.88 -26.64
CA GLN A 185 -14.44 10.15 -25.44
C GLN A 185 -14.03 9.18 -24.34
N ASN A 186 -13.62 9.76 -23.20
CA ASN A 186 -13.46 9.07 -21.93
C ASN A 186 -14.51 7.95 -21.82
N PHE A 187 -14.12 6.72 -21.51
CA PHE A 187 -15.05 5.63 -21.27
C PHE A 187 -15.97 6.05 -20.11
N ILE A 188 -17.11 6.70 -20.41
CA ILE A 188 -18.11 7.08 -19.43
C ILE A 188 -18.87 5.78 -19.17
N PRO A 189 -18.74 5.19 -17.97
CA PRO A 189 -19.49 3.99 -17.65
C PRO A 189 -20.97 4.33 -17.78
N LYS A 190 -21.68 3.73 -18.75
CA LYS A 190 -23.14 3.88 -18.82
C LYS A 190 -23.73 3.16 -17.61
N GLU A 191 -24.02 3.93 -16.55
CA GLU A 191 -24.71 3.43 -15.37
C GLU A 191 -26.09 2.90 -15.78
N ARG A 192 -26.32 1.60 -15.58
CA ARG A 192 -27.63 0.98 -15.78
C ARG A 192 -28.20 0.61 -14.43
N GLU A 193 -29.45 1.00 -14.19
CA GLU A 193 -30.18 0.53 -13.03
C GLU A 193 -30.81 -0.83 -13.34
N LEU A 194 -30.44 -1.85 -12.57
CA LEU A 194 -30.97 -3.20 -12.71
C LEU A 194 -31.64 -3.64 -11.41
N GLN A 195 -32.63 -4.53 -11.51
CA GLN A 195 -33.20 -5.16 -10.33
C GLN A 195 -32.17 -6.11 -9.70
N MET A 196 -32.14 -6.13 -8.37
CA MET A 196 -31.28 -7.02 -7.59
C MET A 196 -31.83 -8.44 -7.61
N ALA A 197 -30.97 -9.41 -7.94
CA ALA A 197 -31.25 -10.82 -7.76
C ALA A 197 -31.15 -11.23 -6.29
N LYS A 198 -31.71 -12.40 -5.91
CA LYS A 198 -31.61 -12.95 -4.54
C LYS A 198 -30.16 -13.07 -4.05
N ALA A 199 -29.24 -13.47 -4.94
CA ALA A 199 -27.81 -13.56 -4.64
C ALA A 199 -27.17 -12.19 -4.33
N ASP A 200 -27.61 -11.13 -5.00
CA ASP A 200 -27.10 -9.76 -4.76
C ASP A 200 -27.46 -9.28 -3.34
N PHE A 201 -28.64 -9.65 -2.84
CA PHE A 201 -29.06 -9.31 -1.47
C PHE A 201 -28.19 -10.00 -0.42
N GLU A 202 -27.72 -11.23 -0.67
CA GLU A 202 -26.79 -11.91 0.23
C GLU A 202 -25.43 -11.20 0.27
N LEU A 203 -24.91 -10.80 -0.88
CA LEU A 203 -23.68 -10.03 -0.99
C LEU A 203 -23.81 -8.67 -0.29
N LEU A 204 -24.93 -7.97 -0.48
CA LEU A 204 -25.22 -6.71 0.18
C LEU A 204 -25.33 -6.87 1.71
N LYS A 205 -25.98 -7.94 2.19
CA LYS A 205 -26.09 -8.27 3.62
C LYS A 205 -24.71 -8.55 4.23
N LYS A 206 -23.85 -9.27 3.52
CA LYS A 206 -22.45 -9.50 3.92
C LYS A 206 -21.65 -8.20 3.98
N ALA A 207 -21.75 -7.35 2.95
CA ALA A 207 -21.10 -6.05 2.89
C ALA A 207 -21.51 -5.16 4.09
N ARG A 208 -22.82 -5.11 4.38
CA ARG A 208 -23.36 -4.42 5.56
C ARG A 208 -22.77 -4.96 6.86
N ASN A 209 -22.80 -6.27 7.06
CA ASN A 209 -22.29 -6.88 8.28
C ASN A 209 -20.79 -6.59 8.47
N ARG A 210 -20.01 -6.59 7.38
CA ARG A 210 -18.59 -6.22 7.41
C ARG A 210 -18.38 -4.76 7.80
N ALA A 211 -19.15 -3.84 7.24
CA ALA A 211 -19.09 -2.41 7.57
C ALA A 211 -19.50 -2.10 9.02
N ILE A 212 -20.34 -2.94 9.62
CA ILE A 212 -20.90 -2.74 10.96
C ILE A 212 -20.11 -3.51 12.04
N LYS A 213 -19.54 -4.68 11.76
CA LYS A 213 -18.92 -5.60 12.75
C LYS A 213 -17.94 -4.92 13.71
N ASN A 214 -16.96 -4.19 13.18
CA ASN A 214 -15.95 -3.54 14.03
C ASN A 214 -16.53 -2.36 14.81
N ARG A 215 -17.62 -1.76 14.33
CA ARG A 215 -18.29 -0.63 15.00
C ARG A 215 -19.25 -1.08 16.09
N ILE A 216 -19.85 -2.26 15.95
CA ILE A 216 -20.68 -2.86 17.01
C ILE A 216 -19.87 -3.00 18.29
N TRP A 217 -18.65 -3.53 18.22
CA TRP A 217 -17.81 -3.70 19.41
C TRP A 217 -17.56 -2.38 20.14
N VAL A 218 -17.23 -1.30 19.40
CA VAL A 218 -17.07 0.04 19.98
C VAL A 218 -18.38 0.52 20.63
N VAL A 219 -19.52 0.33 19.96
CA VAL A 219 -20.83 0.76 20.46
C VAL A 219 -21.26 -0.05 21.68
N VAL A 220 -20.97 -1.35 21.74
CA VAL A 220 -21.33 -2.22 22.86
C VAL A 220 -20.45 -1.91 24.08
N VAL A 221 -19.13 -1.87 23.90
CA VAL A 221 -18.18 -1.64 25.02
C VAL A 221 -18.34 -0.25 25.60
N LEU A 222 -18.32 0.80 24.76
CA LEU A 222 -18.51 2.16 25.25
C LEU A 222 -19.96 2.43 25.65
N GLY A 223 -20.91 1.81 24.96
CA GLY A 223 -22.34 1.94 25.28
C GLY A 223 -22.68 1.37 26.64
N TRP A 224 -22.05 0.27 27.05
CA TRP A 224 -22.20 -0.25 28.41
C TRP A 224 -21.80 0.78 29.46
N VAL A 225 -20.67 1.46 29.28
CA VAL A 225 -20.18 2.49 30.21
C VAL A 225 -21.12 3.71 30.21
N VAL A 226 -21.55 4.17 29.05
CA VAL A 226 -22.40 5.37 28.91
C VAL A 226 -23.83 5.12 29.38
N ILE A 227 -24.46 4.05 28.90
CA ILE A 227 -25.85 3.71 29.22
C ILE A 227 -25.96 3.21 30.66
N GLY A 228 -25.03 2.35 31.09
CA GLY A 228 -25.02 1.82 32.45
C GLY A 228 -24.90 2.90 33.51
N SER A 229 -24.03 3.91 33.29
CA SER A 229 -23.89 5.04 34.22
C SER A 229 -25.11 5.97 34.25
N LEU A 230 -25.83 6.11 33.14
CA LEU A 230 -27.10 6.86 33.12
C LEU A 230 -28.18 6.15 33.95
N PHE A 231 -28.32 4.83 33.84
CA PHE A 231 -29.31 4.06 34.62
C PHE A 231 -28.97 3.96 36.11
N SER A 232 -27.68 3.95 36.46
CA SER A 232 -27.23 3.85 37.86
C SER A 232 -27.23 5.17 38.62
N GLY A 233 -27.70 6.27 38.02
CA GLY A 233 -27.66 7.60 38.65
C GLY A 233 -26.25 8.22 38.73
N LEU A 234 -25.28 7.75 37.92
CA LEU A 234 -23.91 8.28 37.84
C LEU A 234 -23.68 9.13 36.58
N TRP A 235 -24.51 10.15 36.40
CA TRP A 235 -24.58 10.97 35.17
C TRP A 235 -23.35 11.87 34.97
N LEU A 236 -22.51 12.03 36.01
CA LEU A 236 -21.20 12.67 35.92
C LEU A 236 -20.18 11.84 35.11
N ILE A 237 -20.32 10.51 35.06
CA ILE A 237 -19.36 9.64 34.36
C ILE A 237 -19.35 9.90 32.83
N PRO A 238 -20.51 9.96 32.13
CA PRO A 238 -20.57 10.35 30.72
C PRO A 238 -20.00 11.74 30.43
N ILE A 239 -20.17 12.69 31.37
CA ILE A 239 -19.67 14.07 31.25
C ILE A 239 -18.14 14.08 31.39
N MET A 240 -17.60 13.36 32.37
CA MET A 240 -16.15 13.24 32.58
C MET A 240 -15.47 12.53 31.40
N LEU A 241 -16.13 11.54 30.79
CA LEU A 241 -15.64 10.80 29.63
C LEU A 241 -16.11 11.39 28.29
N PHE A 242 -16.35 12.71 28.21
CA PHE A 242 -16.93 13.35 27.01
C PHE A 242 -16.30 12.97 25.65
N PRO A 243 -14.97 12.79 25.48
CA PRO A 243 -14.44 12.39 24.17
C PRO A 243 -14.90 10.98 23.78
N PHE A 244 -15.02 10.07 24.74
CA PHE A 244 -15.50 8.71 24.51
C PHE A 244 -16.99 8.66 24.26
N THR A 245 -17.78 9.51 24.93
CA THR A 245 -19.24 9.57 24.72
C THR A 245 -19.59 10.19 23.37
N ILE A 246 -18.89 11.24 22.95
CA ILE A 246 -18.99 11.79 21.59
C ILE A 246 -18.60 10.72 20.56
N TRP A 247 -17.49 10.02 20.77
CA TRP A 247 -17.04 8.97 19.85
C TRP A 247 -18.06 7.84 19.74
N TRP A 248 -18.62 7.39 20.86
CA TRP A 248 -19.70 6.41 20.91
C TRP A 248 -20.92 6.87 20.11
N PHE A 249 -21.37 8.11 20.32
CA PHE A 249 -22.51 8.67 19.60
C PHE A 249 -22.25 8.74 18.08
N LEU A 250 -21.06 9.16 17.66
CA LEU A 250 -20.66 9.18 16.26
C LEU A 250 -20.61 7.78 15.64
N ALA A 251 -20.12 6.79 16.39
CA ALA A 251 -20.11 5.39 15.96
C ALA A 251 -21.54 4.85 15.79
N PHE A 252 -22.41 5.10 16.78
CA PHE A 252 -23.83 4.72 16.75
C PHE A 252 -24.57 5.38 15.58
N ARG A 253 -24.42 6.70 15.39
CA ARG A 253 -25.02 7.44 14.27
C ARG A 253 -24.62 6.85 12.92
N LYS A 254 -23.35 6.46 12.75
CA LYS A 254 -22.87 5.79 11.53
C LYS A 254 -23.55 4.44 11.34
N ILE A 255 -23.67 3.60 12.37
CA ILE A 255 -24.37 2.31 12.29
C ILE A 255 -25.82 2.51 11.85
N VAL A 256 -26.55 3.44 12.48
CA VAL A 256 -27.94 3.75 12.10
C VAL A 256 -28.02 4.20 10.64
N LYS A 257 -27.12 5.08 10.19
CA LYS A 257 -27.05 5.51 8.78
C LYS A 257 -26.85 4.32 7.84
N TYR A 258 -25.98 3.37 8.17
CA TYR A 258 -25.77 2.18 7.35
C TYR A 258 -26.96 1.24 7.32
N ILE A 259 -27.64 1.05 8.45
CA ILE A 259 -28.87 0.24 8.52
C ILE A 259 -29.99 0.89 7.70
N LEU A 260 -30.18 2.20 7.82
CA LEU A 260 -31.18 2.94 7.05
C LEU A 260 -30.88 2.92 5.55
N ALA A 261 -29.62 3.11 5.16
CA ALA A 261 -29.20 3.02 3.76
C ALA A 261 -29.43 1.60 3.21
N TYR A 262 -29.08 0.55 3.95
CA TYR A 262 -29.37 -0.83 3.58
C TYR A 262 -30.88 -1.10 3.46
N ARG A 263 -31.70 -0.62 4.40
CA ARG A 263 -33.16 -0.79 4.32
C ARG A 263 -33.74 -0.08 3.10
N LYS A 264 -33.30 1.15 2.83
CA LYS A 264 -33.71 1.90 1.63
C LYS A 264 -33.35 1.10 0.38
N GLU A 265 -32.16 0.52 0.34
CA GLU A 265 -31.68 -0.27 -0.79
C GLU A 265 -32.48 -1.56 -1.00
N VAL A 266 -32.74 -2.31 0.08
CA VAL A 266 -33.58 -3.51 0.05
C VAL A 266 -35.00 -3.18 -0.42
N ASN A 267 -35.56 -2.07 0.04
CA ASN A 267 -36.90 -1.63 -0.36
C ASN A 267 -36.95 -1.17 -1.81
N THR A 268 -35.89 -0.53 -2.31
CA THR A 268 -35.82 -0.13 -3.73
C THR A 268 -35.59 -1.33 -4.65
N GLY A 269 -34.82 -2.33 -4.20
CA GLY A 269 -34.46 -3.49 -5.02
C GLY A 269 -33.59 -3.14 -6.24
N MET A 270 -33.02 -1.94 -6.31
CA MET A 270 -32.28 -1.44 -7.47
C MET A 270 -30.78 -1.41 -7.20
N LYS A 271 -30.00 -2.01 -8.09
CA LYS A 271 -28.53 -1.88 -8.15
C LYS A 271 -28.13 -1.02 -9.34
N VAL A 272 -27.03 -0.28 -9.18
CA VAL A 272 -26.35 0.40 -10.28
C VAL A 272 -25.27 -0.53 -10.79
N VAL A 273 -25.29 -0.79 -12.09
CA VAL A 273 -24.30 -1.62 -12.77
C VAL A 273 -23.58 -0.77 -13.79
N TYR A 274 -22.27 -0.82 -13.75
CA TYR A 274 -21.44 -0.12 -14.71
C TYR A 274 -20.23 -0.98 -15.07
N SER A 275 -19.85 -0.92 -16.33
CA SER A 275 -18.65 -1.58 -16.83
C SER A 275 -17.42 -0.81 -16.39
N GLU A 276 -16.37 -1.50 -15.99
CA GLU A 276 -15.05 -0.94 -15.76
C GLU A 276 -13.99 -1.82 -16.42
N LEU A 277 -12.93 -1.18 -16.91
CA LEU A 277 -11.75 -1.88 -17.41
C LEU A 277 -10.77 -2.11 -16.26
N VAL A 278 -10.21 -3.31 -16.18
CA VAL A 278 -9.11 -3.62 -15.27
C VAL A 278 -7.81 -3.03 -15.84
N LEU A 279 -7.29 -2.00 -15.19
CA LEU A 279 -6.06 -1.30 -15.60
C LEU A 279 -4.81 -1.95 -15.03
N ASP A 280 -4.85 -2.35 -13.76
CA ASP A 280 -3.68 -2.86 -13.05
C ASP A 280 -4.10 -3.78 -11.90
N LYS A 281 -3.20 -4.64 -11.46
CA LYS A 281 -3.42 -5.55 -10.33
C LYS A 281 -2.19 -5.58 -9.42
N PHE A 282 -2.40 -5.64 -8.10
CA PHE A 282 -1.29 -5.77 -7.15
C PHE A 282 -1.68 -6.47 -5.84
N ARG A 283 -0.69 -7.12 -5.24
CA ARG A 283 -0.77 -7.77 -3.92
C ARG A 283 -0.19 -6.86 -2.84
N GLN A 284 -0.85 -6.77 -1.68
CA GLN A 284 -0.34 -6.07 -0.51
C GLN A 284 -0.07 -7.07 0.62
N THR A 285 1.10 -6.99 1.26
CA THR A 285 1.46 -7.75 2.47
C THR A 285 1.98 -6.86 3.59
N GLY A 286 2.26 -7.48 4.74
CA GLY A 286 2.67 -6.83 5.98
C GLY A 286 1.50 -6.75 6.95
N ASN A 287 1.25 -5.55 7.51
CA ASN A 287 0.20 -5.33 8.51
C ASN A 287 -1.22 -5.54 7.98
N THR A 288 -1.41 -5.35 6.68
CA THR A 288 -2.67 -5.63 5.99
C THR A 288 -2.37 -6.46 4.77
N ARG A 289 -2.99 -7.64 4.70
CA ARG A 289 -2.90 -8.53 3.55
C ARG A 289 -4.12 -8.34 2.67
N GLY A 290 -3.91 -8.14 1.38
CA GLY A 290 -5.02 -7.92 0.45
C GLY A 290 -4.61 -8.02 -1.01
N PHE A 291 -5.56 -8.40 -1.84
CA PHE A 291 -5.44 -8.40 -3.29
C PHE A 291 -6.26 -7.24 -3.82
N PHE A 292 -5.67 -6.46 -4.71
CA PHE A 292 -6.27 -5.24 -5.20
C PHE A 292 -6.21 -5.17 -6.71
N ILE A 293 -7.30 -4.67 -7.28
CA ILE A 293 -7.47 -4.44 -8.70
C ILE A 293 -7.80 -2.97 -8.88
N ARG A 294 -7.00 -2.30 -9.70
CA ARG A 294 -7.20 -0.91 -10.07
C ARG A 294 -7.99 -0.87 -11.37
N THR A 295 -9.16 -0.23 -11.31
CA THR A 295 -9.99 0.04 -12.47
C THR A 295 -9.90 1.51 -12.84
N ASN A 296 -10.57 1.92 -13.92
CA ASN A 296 -10.62 3.30 -14.37
C ASN A 296 -11.06 4.29 -13.28
N ASN A 297 -12.02 3.90 -12.42
CA ASN A 297 -12.56 4.83 -11.42
C ASN A 297 -12.18 4.50 -9.97
N GLN A 298 -11.80 3.26 -9.67
CA GLN A 298 -11.66 2.84 -8.27
C GLN A 298 -10.65 1.72 -8.05
N LEU A 299 -10.35 1.50 -6.77
CA LEU A 299 -9.53 0.39 -6.31
C LEU A 299 -10.45 -0.62 -5.62
N ILE A 300 -10.54 -1.83 -6.17
CA ILE A 300 -11.40 -2.90 -5.68
C ILE A 300 -10.53 -3.94 -4.96
N SER A 301 -10.91 -4.32 -3.74
CA SER A 301 -10.26 -5.43 -3.05
C SER A 301 -10.98 -6.74 -3.33
N VAL A 302 -10.23 -7.76 -3.72
CA VAL A 302 -10.75 -9.06 -4.17
C VAL A 302 -10.16 -10.21 -3.37
N ASN A 303 -10.72 -11.40 -3.56
CA ASN A 303 -10.11 -12.65 -3.07
C ASN A 303 -8.96 -13.10 -3.98
N GLU A 304 -8.09 -13.97 -3.46
CA GLU A 304 -6.94 -14.51 -4.20
C GLU A 304 -7.38 -15.29 -5.44
N SER A 305 -8.40 -16.14 -5.32
CA SER A 305 -9.00 -16.88 -6.45
C SER A 305 -9.41 -15.96 -7.61
N ASN A 306 -10.10 -14.86 -7.28
CA ASN A 306 -10.61 -13.93 -8.29
C ASN A 306 -9.46 -13.09 -8.88
N TYR A 307 -8.45 -12.79 -8.06
CA TYR A 307 -7.26 -12.05 -8.49
C TYR A 307 -6.43 -12.82 -9.52
N GLU A 308 -6.37 -14.15 -9.39
CA GLU A 308 -5.65 -15.01 -10.32
C GLU A 308 -6.39 -15.20 -11.65
N GLN A 309 -7.73 -15.23 -11.61
CA GLN A 309 -8.58 -15.39 -12.79
C GLN A 309 -8.62 -14.12 -13.66
N LEU A 310 -8.56 -12.94 -13.06
CA LEU A 310 -8.66 -11.66 -13.77
C LEU A 310 -7.35 -11.28 -14.45
N LYS A 311 -7.44 -10.94 -15.73
CA LYS A 311 -6.36 -10.38 -16.54
C LYS A 311 -6.56 -8.88 -16.71
N MET A 312 -5.48 -8.16 -17.08
CA MET A 312 -5.62 -6.74 -17.42
C MET A 312 -6.25 -6.59 -18.80
N GLY A 313 -6.96 -5.48 -18.96
CA GLY A 313 -7.81 -5.26 -20.13
C GLY A 313 -9.15 -5.99 -20.06
N ASP A 314 -9.37 -6.87 -19.06
CA ASP A 314 -10.66 -7.50 -18.87
C ASP A 314 -11.72 -6.44 -18.51
N LEU A 315 -12.89 -6.59 -19.12
CA LEU A 315 -14.06 -5.79 -18.81
C LEU A 315 -14.82 -6.47 -17.67
N ILE A 316 -15.01 -5.75 -16.58
CA ILE A 316 -15.80 -6.21 -15.44
C ILE A 316 -17.04 -5.35 -15.27
N MET A 317 -18.18 -5.97 -14.96
CA MET A 317 -19.40 -5.27 -14.56
C MET A 317 -19.42 -5.15 -13.05
N VAL A 318 -19.30 -3.94 -12.53
CA VAL A 318 -19.29 -3.69 -11.09
C VAL A 318 -20.72 -3.44 -10.60
N PHE A 319 -21.09 -4.11 -9.51
CA PHE A 319 -22.39 -3.93 -8.86
C PHE A 319 -22.26 -3.02 -7.65
N LYS A 320 -23.00 -1.91 -7.70
CA LYS A 320 -23.03 -0.88 -6.67
C LYS A 320 -24.44 -0.66 -6.14
N GLY A 321 -24.54 -0.49 -4.83
CA GLY A 321 -25.78 -0.05 -4.21
C GLY A 321 -26.09 1.41 -4.56
N LYS A 322 -27.29 1.68 -5.09
CA LYS A 322 -27.79 3.04 -5.38
C LYS A 322 -27.85 3.92 -4.13
N ALA A 323 -28.30 3.38 -3.00
CA ALA A 323 -28.49 4.14 -1.75
C ALA A 323 -27.26 4.12 -0.85
N THR A 324 -26.51 3.02 -0.84
CA THR A 324 -25.32 2.87 0.01
C THR A 324 -24.04 3.37 -0.66
N GLY A 325 -23.99 3.33 -2.00
CA GLY A 325 -22.77 3.53 -2.78
C GLY A 325 -21.75 2.41 -2.60
N TRP A 326 -22.11 1.29 -1.97
CA TRP A 326 -21.22 0.17 -1.72
C TRP A 326 -21.07 -0.69 -2.96
N VAL A 327 -19.82 -0.97 -3.31
CA VAL A 327 -19.49 -2.01 -4.29
C VAL A 327 -19.50 -3.35 -3.56
N PHE A 328 -20.44 -4.22 -3.93
CA PHE A 328 -20.65 -5.50 -3.23
C PHE A 328 -20.26 -6.72 -4.08
N GLY A 329 -20.12 -6.55 -5.40
CA GLY A 329 -19.67 -7.61 -6.29
C GLY A 329 -19.26 -7.06 -7.65
N PHE A 330 -18.66 -7.91 -8.46
CA PHE A 330 -18.45 -7.66 -9.88
C PHE A 330 -18.64 -8.96 -10.65
N MET A 331 -18.84 -8.84 -11.97
CA MET A 331 -19.02 -9.97 -12.89
C MET A 331 -18.05 -9.83 -14.04
N THR A 332 -17.42 -10.93 -14.45
CA THR A 332 -16.60 -10.98 -15.66
C THR A 332 -17.47 -11.13 -16.91
N SER A 333 -16.87 -11.01 -18.11
CA SER A 333 -17.52 -11.32 -19.38
C SER A 333 -18.15 -12.71 -19.42
N ASP A 334 -17.62 -13.65 -18.63
CA ASP A 334 -18.02 -15.05 -18.60
C ASP A 334 -19.22 -15.30 -17.66
N ASN A 335 -19.87 -14.22 -17.21
CA ASN A 335 -21.03 -14.24 -16.34
C ASN A 335 -20.80 -14.88 -14.96
N GLU A 336 -19.55 -14.97 -14.50
CA GLU A 336 -19.25 -15.42 -13.13
C GLU A 336 -19.36 -14.25 -12.15
N LEU A 337 -20.12 -14.44 -11.06
CA LEU A 337 -20.36 -13.44 -10.02
C LEU A 337 -19.32 -13.56 -8.89
N TYR A 338 -18.59 -12.49 -8.64
CA TYR A 338 -17.52 -12.46 -7.64
C TYR A 338 -17.81 -11.51 -6.47
N GLU A 339 -17.47 -11.94 -5.26
CA GLU A 339 -17.58 -11.15 -4.03
C GLU A 339 -16.40 -10.18 -3.86
N VAL A 340 -16.69 -8.95 -3.42
CA VAL A 340 -15.69 -7.92 -3.09
C VAL A 340 -15.34 -7.98 -1.60
N LYS A 341 -14.05 -7.90 -1.27
CA LYS A 341 -13.52 -8.19 0.08
C LYS A 341 -13.53 -6.96 1.03
N SER A 342 -13.55 -5.74 0.50
CA SER A 342 -13.60 -4.52 1.33
C SER A 342 -14.27 -3.34 0.61
N ASP A 343 -14.77 -2.37 1.39
CA ASP A 343 -15.35 -1.10 0.93
C ASP A 343 -14.45 -0.40 -0.13
N ALA A 344 -14.67 -0.68 -1.42
CA ALA A 344 -14.25 0.21 -2.48
C ALA A 344 -15.20 1.41 -2.42
N LYS A 345 -14.80 2.45 -1.68
CA LYS A 345 -15.50 3.73 -1.75
C LYS A 345 -14.95 4.49 -2.94
N LEU A 346 -15.81 4.79 -3.91
CA LEU A 346 -15.59 5.89 -4.83
C LEU A 346 -15.29 7.15 -3.99
N LYS A 347 -14.09 7.69 -4.13
CA LYS A 347 -13.89 9.11 -3.84
C LYS A 347 -14.65 9.84 -4.94
N MET A 348 -15.83 10.38 -4.62
CA MET A 348 -16.40 11.45 -5.44
C MET A 348 -15.33 12.54 -5.50
N LYS A 349 -14.89 12.88 -6.72
CA LYS A 349 -14.05 14.05 -6.97
C LYS A 349 -14.77 15.31 -6.56
#